data_AF-A0AAE7NM94-F1
#
_entry.id   AF-A0AAE7NM94-F1
#
_cell.length_a   1.000
_cell.length_b   1.000
_cell.length_c   1.000
_cell.angle_alpha   90.00
_cell.angle_beta   90.00
_cell.angle_gamma   90.00
#
_symmetry.space_group_name_H-M   'P 1'
#
loop_
_entity.id
_entity.type
_entity.pdbx_description
1 polymer ?
#
loop_
_entity_poly.entity_id
_entity_poly.type
_entity_poly.pdbx_seq_one_letter_code
_entity_poly.pdbx_strand_id
1 'polypeptide(L)' 'MAIQIVMDHSGDSRHFFDNSNSEALAEAEKRFLQFALKGYTAAVRKGPGEVSRITAFDPIAEETLFFPRLVGG' A
#
# COMPACT_ATOMS: atom_id res chain seq x y z
N MET A 1 -10.43 -4.25 -9.26
CA MET A 1 -9.40 -3.21 -9.48
C MET A 1 -8.99 -2.68 -8.11
N ALA A 2 -7.70 -2.64 -7.82
CA ALA A 2 -7.16 -2.19 -6.53
C ALA A 2 -6.08 -1.12 -6.74
N ILE A 3 -5.73 -0.40 -5.66
CA ILE A 3 -4.77 0.70 -5.69
C ILE A 3 -3.80 0.63 -4.52
N GLN A 4 -2.52 0.90 -4.82
CA GLN A 4 -1.47 1.18 -3.86
C GLN A 4 -1.11 2.66 -3.93
N ILE A 5 -1.33 3.40 -2.85
CA ILE A 5 -1.07 4.84 -2.76
C ILE A 5 0.14 5.04 -1.86
N VAL A 6 1.18 5.65 -2.39
CA VAL A 6 2.42 5.93 -1.66
C VAL A 6 2.45 7.43 -1.36
N MET A 7 2.26 7.78 -0.09
CA MET A 7 2.44 9.15 0.38
C MET A 7 3.93 9.46 0.46
N ASP A 8 4.35 10.52 -0.20
CA ASP A 8 5.70 11.09 -0.17
C ASP A 8 5.61 12.55 0.31
N HIS A 9 6.74 13.14 0.68
CA HIS A 9 6.81 14.54 1.08
C HIS A 9 6.38 15.52 -0.03
N SER A 10 6.43 15.11 -1.31
CA SER A 10 6.04 15.92 -2.47
C SER A 10 4.59 15.71 -2.92
N GLY A 11 3.85 14.77 -2.32
CA GLY A 11 2.51 14.39 -2.76
C GLY A 11 2.24 12.88 -2.62
N ASP A 12 1.33 12.34 -3.42
CA ASP A 12 1.06 10.90 -3.45
C ASP A 12 1.31 10.28 -4.83
N SER A 13 1.89 9.08 -4.86
CA SER A 13 2.03 8.26 -6.06
C SER A 13 1.00 7.13 -6.03
N ARG A 14 0.25 6.95 -7.12
CA ARG A 14 -0.82 5.96 -7.22
C ARG A 14 -0.44 4.86 -8.19
N HIS A 15 -0.51 3.62 -7.73
CA HIS A 15 -0.28 2.43 -8.53
C HIS A 15 -1.54 1.57 -8.55
N PHE A 16 -2.24 1.60 -9.68
CA PHE A 16 -3.38 0.72 -9.92
C PHE A 16 -2.92 -0.66 -10.37
N PHE A 17 -3.64 -1.69 -9.96
CA PHE A 17 -3.39 -3.07 -10.38
C PHE A 17 -4.69 -3.87 -10.40
N ASP A 18 -4.73 -4.88 -11.26
CA ASP A 18 -5.86 -5.80 -11.31
C ASP A 18 -5.69 -6.89 -10.25
N ASN A 19 -6.57 -6.90 -9.25
CA ASN A 19 -6.59 -7.90 -8.18
C ASN A 19 -7.13 -9.27 -8.62
N SER A 20 -7.58 -9.40 -9.87
CA SER A 20 -7.96 -10.68 -10.49
C SER A 20 -6.84 -11.26 -11.36
N ASN A 21 -5.75 -10.53 -11.59
CA ASN A 21 -4.61 -10.95 -12.41
C ASN A 21 -3.42 -11.35 -11.52
N SER A 22 -2.96 -12.59 -11.64
CA SER A 22 -1.87 -13.13 -10.81
C SER A 22 -0.52 -12.44 -11.02
N GLU A 23 -0.23 -11.97 -12.24
CA GLU A 23 1.00 -11.24 -12.54
C GLU A 23 0.97 -9.85 -11.90
N ALA A 24 -0.17 -9.15 -12.03
CA ALA A 24 -0.37 -7.84 -11.40
C ALA A 24 -0.32 -7.93 -9.86
N LEU A 25 -0.84 -9.00 -9.28
CA LEU A 25 -0.72 -9.29 -7.84
C LEU A 25 0.74 -9.50 -7.42
N ALA A 26 1.53 -10.26 -8.18
CA ALA A 26 2.94 -10.47 -7.88
C ALA A 26 3.75 -9.17 -7.95
N GLU A 27 3.45 -8.30 -8.91
CA GLU A 27 4.06 -6.97 -8.99
C GLU A 27 3.65 -6.06 -7.83
N ALA A 28 2.38 -6.09 -7.44
CA ALA A 28 1.86 -5.33 -6.29
C ALA A 28 2.48 -5.82 -4.97
N GLU A 29 2.64 -7.14 -4.79
CA GLU A 29 3.32 -7.72 -3.62
C GLU A 29 4.80 -7.31 -3.58
N LYS A 30 5.51 -7.39 -4.71
CA LYS A 30 6.89 -6.93 -4.82
C LYS A 30 7.00 -5.47 -4.40
N ARG A 31 6.10 -4.60 -4.88
CA ARG A 31 6.07 -3.18 -4.49
C ARG A 31 5.81 -3.00 -3.00
N PHE A 32 4.88 -3.75 -2.43
CA PHE A 32 4.59 -3.74 -0.99
C PHE A 32 5.86 -4.03 -0.17
N LEU A 33 6.58 -5.11 -0.51
CA LEU A 33 7.81 -5.50 0.18
C LEU A 33 8.89 -4.43 0.02
N GLN A 34 9.04 -3.83 -1.15
CA GLN A 34 10.00 -2.75 -1.37
C GLN A 34 9.73 -1.54 -0.48
N PHE A 35 8.48 -1.13 -0.31
CA PHE A 35 8.14 -0.02 0.58
C PHE A 35 8.27 -0.38 2.06
N ALA A 36 7.88 -1.60 2.44
CA ALA A 36 8.10 -2.10 3.80
C ALA A 36 9.60 -2.08 4.18
N LEU A 37 10.48 -2.51 3.27
CA LEU A 37 11.93 -2.47 3.46
C LEU A 37 12.49 -1.05 3.54
N LYS A 38 11.88 -0.09 2.82
CA LYS A 38 12.22 1.34 2.93
C LYS A 38 11.72 2.00 4.22
N GLY A 39 11.05 1.24 5.10
CA GLY A 39 10.54 1.73 6.37
C GLY A 39 9.19 2.45 6.28
N TYR A 40 8.46 2.30 5.17
CA TYR A 40 7.09 2.77 5.08
C TYR A 40 6.18 1.89 5.93
N THR A 41 5.15 2.51 6.47
CA THR A 41 4.04 1.79 7.11
C THR A 41 2.93 1.59 6.09
N ALA A 42 2.48 0.35 5.92
CA ALA A 42 1.35 0.02 5.08
C ALA A 42 0.05 -0.06 5.89
N ALA A 43 -1.04 0.46 5.36
CA ALA A 43 -2.37 0.34 5.94
C ALA A 43 -3.42 0.14 4.85
N VAL A 44 -4.39 -0.73 5.10
CA VAL A 44 -5.51 -0.96 4.18
C VAL A 44 -6.73 -0.19 4.65
N ARG A 45 -7.49 0.35 3.70
CA ARG A 45 -8.83 0.90 3.99
C ARG A 45 -9.85 -0.19 3.75
N LYS A 46 -10.53 -0.64 4.81
CA LYS A 46 -11.56 -1.71 4.75
C LYS A 46 -12.99 -1.17 4.64
N GLY A 47 -13.19 0.10 4.96
CA GLY A 47 -14.49 0.76 4.91
C GLY A 47 -14.40 2.25 5.22
N PRO A 48 -15.54 2.97 5.26
CA PRO A 48 -15.57 4.39 5.58
C PRO A 48 -14.97 4.66 6.97
N GLY A 49 -13.77 5.26 7.00
CA GLY A 49 -13.06 5.58 8.24
C GLY A 49 -12.31 4.41 8.89
N GLU A 50 -12.42 3.19 8.36
CA GLU A 50 -11.69 2.03 8.90
C GLU A 50 -10.37 1.83 8.15
N VAL A 51 -9.29 2.25 8.81
CA VAL A 51 -7.91 2.06 8.34
C VAL A 51 -7.21 1.10 9.30
N SER A 52 -6.69 0.00 8.76
CA SER A 52 -5.97 -1.03 9.53
C SER A 52 -4.54 -1.14 9.04
N ARG A 53 -3.57 -1.01 9.95
CA ARG A 53 -2.16 -1.24 9.62
C ARG A 53 -1.94 -2.72 9.32
N ILE A 54 -1.24 -3.01 8.21
CA ILE A 54 -0.87 -4.37 7.82
C ILE A 54 0.65 -4.51 7.76
N THR A 55 1.14 -5.70 8.08
CA THR A 55 2.56 -6.05 8.02
C THR A 55 2.87 -7.04 6.89
N ALA A 56 1.83 -7.57 6.22
CA ALA A 56 1.92 -8.47 5.08
C ALA A 56 0.96 -7.99 3.99
N PHE A 57 1.28 -8.30 2.74
CA PHE A 57 0.48 -7.90 1.58
C PHE A 57 -0.93 -8.53 1.64
N ASP A 58 -1.95 -7.72 1.40
CA ASP A 58 -3.35 -8.15 1.35
C ASP A 58 -3.84 -8.04 -0.12
N PRO A 59 -3.99 -9.16 -0.85
CA PRO A 59 -4.37 -9.13 -2.26
C PRO A 59 -5.84 -8.77 -2.48
N ILE A 60 -6.69 -8.83 -1.45
CA ILE A 60 -8.11 -8.49 -1.56
C ILE A 60 -8.39 -7.04 -1.15
N ALA A 61 -7.41 -6.33 -0.60
CA ALA A 61 -7.56 -4.93 -0.24
C ALA A 61 -7.73 -4.06 -1.50
N GLU A 62 -8.85 -3.33 -1.56
CA GLU A 62 -9.11 -2.40 -2.67
C GLU A 62 -8.18 -1.19 -2.63
N GLU A 63 -7.81 -0.72 -1.43
CA GLU A 63 -6.90 0.41 -1.23
C GLU A 63 -5.86 0.08 -0.16
N THR A 64 -4.58 0.19 -0.53
CA THR A 64 -3.44 0.12 0.37
C THR A 64 -2.68 1.44 0.36
N LEU A 65 -2.56 2.07 1.52
CA LEU A 65 -1.81 3.31 1.76
C LEU A 65 -0.43 2.98 2.32
N PHE A 66 0.61 3.60 1.80
CA PHE A 66 1.97 3.59 2.34
C PHE A 66 2.32 5.00 2.80
N PHE A 67 2.70 5.16 4.06
CA PHE A 67 3.17 6.45 4.57
C PHE A 67 4.56 6.29 5.20
N PRO A 68 5.46 7.27 5.01
CA PRO A 68 6.80 7.20 5.57
C PRO A 68 6.70 7.22 7.09
N ARG A 69 7.66 6.58 7.75
CA ARG A 69 7.75 6.66 9.21
C ARG A 69 7.99 8.13 9.59
N LEU A 70 7.05 8.72 10.34
CA LEU A 70 7.24 10.03 10.93
C LEU A 70 8.40 9.93 11.93
N VAL A 71 9.57 10.44 11.54
CA VAL A 71 10.63 10.79 12.47
C VAL A 71 10.23 12.12 13.11
N GLY A 72 9.49 12.04 14.21
CA GLY A 72 9.20 13.21 15.04
C GLY A 72 10.51 13.76 15.61
N GLY A 73 10.72 15.07 15.45
CA GLY A 73 11.70 15.83 16.23
C GLY A 73 11.16 16.14 17.63
#